data_AF-A0A662QIV9-F1
#
_entry.id   AF-A0A662QIV9-F1
#
_cell.length_a   1.000
_cell.length_b   1.000
_cell.length_c   1.000
_cell.angle_alpha   90.00
_cell.angle_beta   90.00
_cell.angle_gamma   90.00
#
_symmetry.space_group_name_H-M   'P 1'
#
loop_
_entity.id
_entity.type
_entity.pdbx_description
1 polymer ?
#
loop_
_entity_poly.entity_id
_entity_poly.type
_entity_poly.pdbx_seq_one_letter_code
_entity_poly.pdbx_strand_id
1 'polypeptide(L)'
;GGGSGKFGTLTELEEEEFEEILRSLKPEKPGRLILVAHSPPYGTEADYTGVKHIGSAAVRRFVEDVQPILVCAGHAHEGRSITRLGETIVVNAGAARDGFCAVIDVEDGRVDPQLLTL
;
A
#
# COMPACT_ATOMS: atom_id res chain seq x y z
N GLY A 1 4.94 -3.48 -7.98
CA GLY A 1 5.05 -4.95 -8.03
C GLY A 1 4.33 -5.54 -6.84
N GLY A 2 4.07 -6.84 -6.87
CA GLY A 2 3.76 -7.62 -5.68
C GLY A 2 5.04 -8.29 -5.18
N GLY A 3 5.17 -8.48 -3.87
CA GLY A 3 6.27 -9.26 -3.28
C GLY A 3 6.27 -10.70 -3.81
N SER A 4 7.44 -11.35 -3.71
CA SER A 4 7.74 -12.67 -4.26
C SER A 4 6.71 -13.74 -3.86
N GLY A 5 5.83 -14.08 -4.81
CA GLY A 5 4.96 -15.24 -4.78
C GLY A 5 5.63 -16.46 -5.42
N LYS A 6 5.04 -17.64 -5.22
CA LYS A 6 5.56 -18.93 -5.74
C LYS A 6 5.35 -19.14 -7.25
N PHE A 7 4.99 -18.10 -8.02
CA PHE A 7 4.42 -18.29 -9.35
C PHE A 7 5.32 -17.83 -10.50
N GLY A 8 6.48 -17.22 -10.22
CA GLY A 8 7.48 -16.89 -11.24
C GLY A 8 6.93 -15.94 -12.30
N THR A 9 6.08 -15.00 -11.89
CA THR A 9 5.43 -14.06 -12.81
C THR A 9 6.23 -12.76 -12.92
N LEU A 10 6.15 -12.09 -14.08
CA LEU A 10 6.83 -10.81 -14.38
C LEU A 10 6.55 -9.65 -13.39
N THR A 11 5.65 -9.86 -12.42
CA THR A 11 5.24 -8.87 -11.41
C THR A 11 5.84 -9.10 -10.03
N GLU A 12 6.57 -10.20 -9.84
CA GLU A 12 7.34 -10.53 -8.64
C GLU A 12 8.70 -9.84 -8.74
N LEU A 13 8.86 -8.76 -8.01
CA LEU A 13 10.15 -8.10 -7.81
C LEU A 13 10.71 -8.57 -6.47
N GLU A 14 12.01 -8.83 -6.42
CA GLU A 14 12.67 -8.98 -5.12
C GLU A 14 12.59 -7.66 -4.33
N GLU A 15 12.64 -7.72 -3.00
CA GLU A 15 12.49 -6.53 -2.15
C GLU A 15 13.56 -5.47 -2.48
N GLU A 16 14.77 -5.90 -2.82
CA GLU A 16 15.86 -5.01 -3.24
C GLU A 16 15.56 -4.31 -4.57
N GLU A 17 15.08 -5.03 -5.58
CA GLU A 17 14.70 -4.45 -6.87
C GLU A 17 13.53 -3.46 -6.70
N PHE A 18 12.59 -3.81 -5.83
CA PHE A 18 11.46 -2.94 -5.53
C PHE A 18 11.92 -1.67 -4.80
N GLU A 19 12.88 -1.78 -3.88
CA GLU A 19 13.49 -0.63 -3.19
C GLU A 19 14.21 0.29 -4.18
N GLU A 20 14.96 -0.24 -5.14
CA GLU A 20 15.65 0.56 -6.17
C GLU A 20 14.67 1.35 -7.05
N ILE A 21 13.60 0.69 -7.51
CA ILE A 21 12.55 1.34 -8.30
C ILE A 21 11.91 2.46 -7.47
N LEU A 22 11.52 2.18 -6.22
CA LEU A 22 10.89 3.18 -5.35
C LEU A 22 11.82 4.39 -5.11
N ARG A 23 13.12 4.17 -4.91
CA ARG A 23 14.10 5.26 -4.77
C ARG A 23 14.18 6.16 -6.00
N SER A 24 14.02 5.60 -7.20
CA SER A 24 14.02 6.38 -8.45
C SER A 24 12.77 7.24 -8.64
N LEU A 25 11.67 6.92 -7.95
CA LEU A 25 10.38 7.61 -8.08
C LEU A 25 10.23 8.82 -7.16
N LYS A 26 11.24 9.15 -6.34
CA LYS A 26 11.18 10.26 -5.37
C LYS A 26 10.77 11.57 -6.07
N PRO A 27 9.54 12.08 -5.84
CA PRO A 27 9.07 13.25 -6.54
C PRO A 27 9.62 14.53 -5.89
N GLU A 28 9.74 15.60 -6.67
CA GLU A 28 10.13 16.93 -6.15
C GLU A 28 9.12 17.50 -5.14
N LYS A 29 7.85 17.05 -5.21
CA LYS A 29 6.74 17.50 -4.35
C LYS A 29 6.05 16.31 -3.68
N PRO A 30 6.58 15.80 -2.56
CA PRO A 30 6.05 14.63 -1.87
C PRO A 30 4.60 14.78 -1.39
N GLY A 31 4.19 15.99 -0.98
CA GLY A 31 2.83 16.28 -0.49
C GLY A 31 1.68 16.17 -1.51
N ARG A 32 1.94 15.63 -2.71
CA ARG A 32 0.93 15.31 -3.73
C ARG A 32 1.08 13.90 -4.31
N LEU A 33 1.92 13.06 -3.70
CA LEU A 33 2.16 11.71 -4.19
C LEU A 33 1.09 10.75 -3.69
N ILE A 34 0.48 10.01 -4.62
CA ILE A 34 -0.33 8.83 -4.33
C ILE A 34 0.46 7.61 -4.82
N LEU A 35 0.74 6.68 -3.91
CA LEU A 35 1.41 5.43 -4.23
C LEU A 35 0.36 4.32 -4.41
N VAL A 36 0.42 3.62 -5.53
CA VAL A 36 -0.37 2.40 -5.75
C VAL A 36 0.60 1.23 -5.84
N ALA A 37 0.58 0.37 -4.83
CA ALA A 37 1.45 -0.79 -4.72
C ALA A 37 0.61 -2.02 -4.39
N HIS A 38 0.91 -3.17 -4.97
CA HIS A 38 0.15 -4.38 -4.61
C HIS A 38 0.42 -4.76 -3.15
N SER A 39 1.70 -4.77 -2.76
CA SER A 39 2.11 -5.06 -1.39
C SER A 39 1.94 -3.84 -0.47
N PRO A 40 1.23 -3.98 0.66
CA PRO A 40 1.09 -2.95 1.67
C PRO A 40 2.41 -2.72 2.42
N PRO A 41 2.58 -1.56 3.09
CA PRO A 41 3.71 -1.32 3.98
C PRO A 41 3.72 -2.35 5.12
N TYR A 42 4.88 -2.98 5.38
CA TYR A 42 5.02 -3.97 6.43
C TYR A 42 4.69 -3.44 7.84
N GLY A 43 4.03 -4.23 8.66
CA GLY A 43 3.75 -3.88 10.06
C GLY A 43 2.68 -2.80 10.21
N THR A 44 1.67 -2.82 9.34
CA THR A 44 0.47 -2.00 9.40
C THR A 44 -0.77 -2.90 9.47
N GLU A 45 -1.95 -2.35 9.81
CA GLU A 45 -3.18 -3.14 9.72
C GLU A 45 -3.48 -3.59 8.28
N ALA A 46 -2.96 -2.84 7.29
CA ALA A 46 -3.13 -3.12 5.88
C ALA A 46 -2.42 -4.39 5.42
N ASP A 47 -1.44 -4.90 6.17
CA ASP A 47 -0.69 -6.11 5.83
C ASP A 47 -0.85 -7.26 6.82
N TYR A 48 -1.69 -7.09 7.84
CA TYR A 48 -1.92 -8.11 8.85
C TYR A 48 -2.93 -9.16 8.39
N THR A 49 -2.54 -10.44 8.42
CA THR A 49 -3.41 -11.56 8.00
C THR A 49 -4.27 -12.12 9.14
N GLY A 50 -4.30 -11.46 10.30
CA GLY A 50 -4.82 -12.04 11.55
C GLY A 50 -3.82 -12.91 12.32
N VAL A 51 -2.65 -13.22 11.73
CA VAL A 51 -1.61 -14.05 12.37
C VAL A 51 -0.24 -13.39 12.25
N LYS A 52 0.09 -12.86 11.08
CA LYS A 52 1.39 -12.22 10.81
C LYS A 52 1.23 -11.08 9.81
N HIS A 53 2.28 -10.26 9.74
CA HIS A 53 2.46 -9.22 8.74
C HIS A 53 3.13 -9.83 7.50
N ILE A 54 2.59 -9.53 6.31
CA ILE A 54 3.09 -10.03 5.01
C ILE A 54 3.39 -8.91 4.00
N GLY A 55 3.46 -7.67 4.47
CA GLY A 55 3.74 -6.50 3.66
C GLY A 55 5.21 -6.40 3.26
N SER A 56 5.51 -5.36 2.50
CA SER A 56 6.86 -5.06 2.01
C SER A 56 7.60 -4.10 2.94
N ALA A 57 8.84 -4.45 3.28
CA ALA A 57 9.70 -3.58 4.07
C ALA A 57 10.23 -2.41 3.22
N ALA A 58 10.47 -2.65 1.93
CA ALA A 58 10.85 -1.61 0.96
C ALA A 58 9.74 -0.54 0.84
N VAL A 59 8.48 -0.96 0.71
CA VAL A 59 7.33 -0.02 0.67
C VAL A 59 7.25 0.77 1.96
N ARG A 60 7.42 0.13 3.11
CA ARG A 60 7.41 0.83 4.40
C ARG A 60 8.47 1.92 4.47
N ARG A 61 9.74 1.59 4.17
CA ARG A 61 10.84 2.56 4.18
C ARG A 61 10.56 3.73 3.24
N PHE A 62 10.08 3.43 2.03
CA PHE A 62 9.72 4.48 1.07
C PHE A 62 8.63 5.40 1.60
N VAL A 63 7.57 4.86 2.21
CA VAL A 63 6.49 5.65 2.79
C VAL A 63 6.99 6.49 3.96
N GLU A 64 7.80 5.93 4.86
CA GLU A 64 8.42 6.65 5.97
C GLU A 64 9.32 7.80 5.48
N ASP A 65 10.12 7.58 4.44
CA ASP A 65 11.03 8.58 3.87
C ASP A 65 10.32 9.68 3.06
N VAL A 66 9.35 9.31 2.23
CA VAL A 66 8.75 10.20 1.23
C VAL A 66 7.44 10.82 1.71
N GLN A 67 6.74 10.17 2.64
CA GLN A 67 5.44 10.60 3.16
C GLN A 67 4.42 10.95 2.05
N PRO A 68 4.06 10.01 1.15
CA PRO A 68 2.95 10.20 0.21
C PRO A 68 1.64 10.50 0.96
N ILE A 69 0.70 11.22 0.33
CA ILE A 69 -0.58 11.52 0.98
C ILE A 69 -1.48 10.28 1.10
N LEU A 70 -1.30 9.31 0.19
CA LEU A 70 -2.10 8.09 0.13
C LEU A 70 -1.27 6.91 -0.42
N VAL A 71 -1.46 5.73 0.18
CA VAL A 71 -1.02 4.45 -0.35
C VAL A 71 -2.26 3.56 -0.54
N CYS A 72 -2.50 3.12 -1.78
CA CYS A 72 -3.50 2.11 -2.07
C CYS A 72 -2.80 0.75 -2.22
N ALA A 73 -3.23 -0.22 -1.41
CA ALA A 73 -2.63 -1.54 -1.34
C ALA A 73 -3.66 -2.69 -1.36
N GLY A 74 -3.14 -3.91 -1.53
CA GLY A 74 -3.91 -5.15 -1.45
C GLY A 74 -3.07 -6.24 -0.79
N HIS A 75 -2.93 -7.38 -1.47
CA HIS A 75 -2.12 -8.54 -1.07
C HIS A 75 -2.60 -9.30 0.17
N ALA A 76 -2.75 -8.62 1.33
CA ALA A 76 -3.33 -9.19 2.53
C ALA A 76 -4.86 -9.09 2.45
N HIS A 77 -5.52 -10.19 2.09
CA HIS A 77 -6.98 -10.22 1.93
C HIS A 77 -7.73 -9.89 3.22
N GLU A 78 -7.20 -10.34 4.36
CA GLU A 78 -7.71 -10.10 5.71
C GLU A 78 -7.32 -8.70 6.24
N GLY A 79 -6.33 -8.06 5.63
CA GLY A 79 -5.79 -6.75 6.02
C GLY A 79 -6.68 -5.57 5.63
N ARG A 80 -7.98 -5.79 5.37
CA ARG A 80 -8.93 -4.74 5.00
C ARG A 80 -8.95 -3.65 6.06
N SER A 81 -8.44 -2.46 5.73
CA SER A 81 -8.24 -1.39 6.70
C SER A 81 -7.98 -0.03 6.06
N ILE A 82 -8.21 1.00 6.86
CA ILE A 82 -7.67 2.35 6.67
C ILE A 82 -6.76 2.58 7.88
N THR A 83 -5.47 2.79 7.63
CA THR A 83 -4.48 3.01 8.69
C THR A 83 -3.56 4.17 8.33
N ARG A 84 -2.75 4.63 9.29
CA ARG A 84 -1.80 5.71 9.10
C ARG A 84 -0.38 5.23 9.35
N LEU A 85 0.54 5.65 8.49
CA LEU A 85 1.97 5.47 8.66
C LEU A 85 2.66 6.85 8.56
N GLY A 86 2.84 7.49 9.71
CA GLY A 86 3.13 8.93 9.75
C GLY A 86 1.91 9.73 9.29
N GLU A 87 2.13 10.66 8.36
CA GLU A 87 1.06 11.47 7.76
C GLU A 87 0.32 10.75 6.61
N THR A 88 0.95 9.72 6.05
CA THR A 88 0.39 8.91 4.97
C THR A 88 -0.83 8.10 5.42
N ILE A 89 -1.91 8.21 4.67
CA ILE A 89 -3.05 7.29 4.78
C ILE A 89 -2.76 6.04 3.94
N VAL A 90 -2.92 4.86 4.52
CA VAL A 90 -2.77 3.57 3.85
C VAL A 90 -4.13 2.89 3.81
N VAL A 91 -4.57 2.53 2.60
CA VAL A 91 -5.86 1.87 2.37
C VAL A 91 -5.63 0.50 1.75
N ASN A 92 -6.12 -0.53 2.42
CA ASN A 92 -6.32 -1.85 1.82
C ASN A 92 -7.82 -2.13 1.76
N ALA A 93 -8.34 -2.26 0.54
CA ALA A 93 -9.77 -2.46 0.31
C ALA A 93 -10.28 -3.83 0.77
N GLY A 94 -9.38 -4.80 0.98
CA GLY A 94 -9.73 -6.19 1.20
C GLY A 94 -9.99 -6.95 -0.11
N ALA A 95 -10.40 -8.21 0.00
CA ALA A 95 -10.58 -9.06 -1.17
C ALA A 95 -11.87 -8.72 -1.95
N ALA A 96 -11.72 -8.36 -3.22
CA ALA A 96 -12.83 -8.06 -4.11
C ALA A 96 -13.83 -9.23 -4.28
N ARG A 97 -13.38 -10.48 -4.11
CA ARG A 97 -14.24 -11.68 -4.17
C ARG A 97 -15.34 -11.68 -3.11
N ASP A 98 -15.11 -10.97 -2.01
CA ASP A 98 -16.03 -10.86 -0.87
C ASP A 98 -16.90 -9.59 -0.99
N GLY A 99 -16.89 -8.93 -2.15
CA GLY A 99 -17.63 -7.70 -2.41
C GLY A 99 -16.96 -6.43 -1.84
N PHE A 100 -15.72 -6.53 -1.36
CA PHE A 100 -15.07 -5.41 -0.70
C PHE A 100 -14.45 -4.42 -1.69
N CYS A 101 -14.65 -3.13 -1.42
CA CYS A 101 -14.01 -2.04 -2.17
C CYS A 101 -13.74 -0.82 -1.28
N ALA A 102 -13.05 0.18 -1.83
CA ALA A 102 -12.82 1.46 -1.18
C ALA A 102 -13.14 2.60 -2.15
N VAL A 103 -13.74 3.67 -1.63
CA VAL A 103 -13.91 4.96 -2.33
C VAL A 103 -13.06 5.98 -1.58
N ILE A 104 -12.28 6.77 -2.31
CA ILE A 104 -11.33 7.70 -1.73
C ILE A 104 -11.48 9.04 -2.43
N ASP A 105 -11.96 10.03 -1.68
CA ASP A 105 -12.03 11.41 -2.15
C ASP A 105 -10.72 12.13 -1.82
N VAL A 106 -10.15 12.81 -2.83
CA VAL A 106 -8.89 13.55 -2.69
C VAL A 106 -9.08 14.98 -3.14
N GLU A 107 -9.02 15.91 -2.19
CA GLU A 107 -9.22 17.35 -2.42
C GLU A 107 -8.09 18.14 -1.73
N ASP A 108 -7.37 18.97 -2.49
CA ASP A 108 -6.28 19.83 -1.98
C ASP A 108 -5.24 19.12 -1.08
N GLY A 109 -4.96 17.84 -1.37
CA GLY A 109 -4.04 17.00 -0.59
C GLY A 109 -4.65 16.36 0.67
N ARG A 110 -5.91 16.68 0.99
CA ARG A 110 -6.71 15.94 1.97
C ARG A 110 -7.23 14.66 1.32
N VAL A 111 -7.20 13.57 2.08
CA VAL A 111 -7.62 12.24 1.65
C VAL A 111 -8.71 11.76 2.61
N ASP A 112 -9.87 11.41 2.07
CA ASP A 112 -11.03 10.89 2.82
C ASP A 112 -11.45 9.52 2.28
N PRO A 113 -10.92 8.42 2.87
CA PRO A 113 -11.21 7.07 2.41
C PRO A 113 -12.41 6.46 3.14
N GLN A 114 -13.20 5.67 2.41
CA GLN A 114 -14.30 4.87 2.94
C GLN A 114 -14.20 3.44 2.43
N LEU A 115 -14.34 2.47 3.34
CA LEU A 115 -14.42 1.05 2.99
C LEU A 115 -15.89 0.68 2.77
N LEU A 116 -16.19 0.07 1.63
CA LEU A 116 -17.54 -0.30 1.22
C LEU A 116 -17.65 -1.79 0.90
N THR A 117 -18.86 -2.34 1.02
CA THR A 117 -19.18 -3.70 0.58
C THR A 117 -20.32 -3.60 -0.43
N LEU A 118 -20.13 -4.19 -1.60
CA LEU A 118 -21.06 -4.20 -2.74
C LEU A 118 -22.15 -5.26 -2.60
#